data_AF-A0A660S9K8-F1
#
_entry.id   AF-A0A660S9K8-F1
#
_cell.length_a   1.000
_cell.length_b   1.000
_cell.length_c   1.000
_cell.angle_alpha   90.00
_cell.angle_beta   90.00
_cell.angle_gamma   90.00
#
_symmetry.space_group_name_H-M   'P 1'
#
loop_
_entity.id
_entity.type
_entity.pdbx_description
1 polymer ?
#
loop_
_entity_poly.entity_id
_entity_poly.type
_entity_poly.pdbx_seq_one_letter_code
_entity_poly.pdbx_strand_id
1 'polypeptide(L)' 'GLIEKKNEIFSLTRRGAFWIHLAQNHFMLDYINKVWTVSMNEPWPKKIEI' A
#
# COMPACT_ATOMS: atom_id res chain seq x y z
N GLY A 1 -1.77 -11.45 -19.01
CA GLY A 1 -1.71 -11.90 -17.61
C GLY A 1 -1.39 -10.74 -16.69
N LEU A 2 -1.21 -11.00 -15.38
CA LEU A 2 -0.80 -9.97 -14.41
C LEU A 2 0.71 -9.69 -14.49
N ILE A 3 1.50 -10.71 -14.82
CA ILE A 3 2.94 -10.63 -15.02
C ILE A 3 3.25 -10.99 -16.47
N GLU A 4 4.26 -10.35 -17.04
CA GLU A 4 4.91 -10.74 -18.29
C GLU A 4 6.38 -11.13 -18.04
N LYS A 5 6.85 -12.17 -18.73
CA LYS A 5 8.27 -12.58 -18.73
C LYS A 5 8.87 -12.20 -20.08
N LYS A 6 9.98 -11.46 -20.07
CA LYS A 6 10.82 -11.19 -21.25
C LYS A 6 12.26 -11.53 -20.90
N ASN A 7 12.84 -12.51 -21.60
CA ASN A 7 14.11 -13.13 -21.22
C ASN A 7 14.06 -13.58 -19.74
N GLU A 8 15.01 -13.16 -18.92
CA GLU A 8 15.08 -13.48 -17.48
C GLU A 8 14.43 -12.40 -16.59
N ILE A 9 13.66 -11.48 -17.16
CA ILE A 9 13.02 -10.39 -16.42
C ILE A 9 11.52 -10.62 -16.33
N PHE A 10 10.99 -10.52 -15.11
CA PHE A 10 9.56 -10.49 -14.82
C PHE A 10 9.12 -9.06 -14.56
N SER A 11 8.10 -8.62 -15.28
CA SER A 11 7.53 -7.29 -15.16
C SER A 11 6.03 -7.38 -14.89
N LEU A 12 5.49 -6.45 -14.10
CA LEU A 12 4.06 -6.31 -13.97
C LEU A 12 3.49 -5.69 -15.25
N THR A 13 2.41 -6.27 -15.75
CA THR A 13 1.62 -5.60 -16.77
C THR A 13 0.86 -4.44 -16.11
N ARG A 14 0.35 -3.50 -16.90
CA ARG A 14 -0.52 -2.42 -16.39
C ARG A 14 -1.68 -2.98 -15.55
N ARG A 15 -2.25 -4.10 -15.97
CA ARG A 15 -3.31 -4.80 -15.21
C ARG A 15 -2.78 -5.39 -13.90
N GLY A 16 -1.59 -5.98 -13.90
CA GLY A 16 -0.93 -6.48 -12.69
C GLY A 16 -0.65 -5.37 -11.68
N ALA A 17 -0.09 -4.25 -12.14
CA ALA A 17 0.17 -3.08 -11.31
C ALA A 17 -1.13 -2.53 -10.69
N PHE A 18 -2.22 -2.44 -11.45
CA PHE A 18 -3.52 -2.03 -10.93
C PHE A 18 -4.00 -2.92 -9.77
N TRP A 19 -3.98 -4.24 -9.93
CA TRP A 19 -4.46 -5.15 -8.89
C TRP A 19 -3.58 -5.15 -7.63
N ILE A 20 -2.27 -5.04 -7.79
CA ILE A 20 -1.35 -4.90 -6.66
C ILE A 20 -1.62 -3.58 -5.93
N HIS A 21 -1.77 -2.46 -6.64
CA HIS A 21 -2.11 -1.19 -6.02
C HIS A 21 -3.47 -1.22 -5.33
N LEU A 22 -4.48 -1.88 -5.91
CA LEU A 22 -5.78 -2.03 -5.27
C LEU A 22 -5.66 -2.81 -3.95
N ALA A 23 -4.94 -3.94 -3.95
CA ALA A 23 -4.71 -4.73 -2.75
C ALA A 23 -3.93 -3.94 -1.68
N GLN A 24 -2.86 -3.25 -2.09
CA GLN A 24 -2.10 -2.36 -1.22
C GLN A 24 -3.01 -1.30 -0.58
N ASN A 25 -3.83 -0.61 -1.38
CA ASN A 25 -4.77 0.38 -0.85
C ASN A 25 -5.76 -0.23 0.13
N HIS A 26 -6.31 -1.40 -0.17
CA HIS A 26 -7.29 -2.05 0.71
C HIS A 26 -6.70 -2.36 2.09
N PHE A 27 -5.49 -2.90 2.15
CA PHE A 27 -4.84 -3.22 3.44
C PHE A 27 -4.23 -2.01 4.14
N MET A 28 -3.80 -0.99 3.39
CA MET A 28 -3.17 0.20 3.96
C MET A 28 -4.17 1.22 4.51
N LEU A 29 -5.45 1.17 4.09
CA LEU A 29 -6.42 2.20 4.42
C LEU A 29 -6.63 2.33 5.95
N ASP A 30 -6.81 1.21 6.65
CA ASP A 30 -7.03 1.20 8.09
C ASP A 30 -5.80 1.73 8.84
N TYR A 31 -4.61 1.35 8.38
CA TYR A 31 -3.35 1.85 8.94
C TYR A 31 -3.21 3.35 8.77
N ILE A 32 -3.43 3.88 7.56
CA ILE A 32 -3.34 5.32 7.26
C ILE A 32 -4.35 6.09 8.10
N ASN A 33 -5.59 5.62 8.18
CA ASN A 33 -6.64 6.24 9.00
C ASN A 33 -6.22 6.33 10.47
N LYS A 34 -5.70 5.23 11.04
CA LYS A 34 -5.25 5.21 12.44
C LYS A 34 -4.12 6.21 12.69
N VAL A 35 -3.11 6.22 11.81
CA VAL A 35 -1.97 7.15 11.93
C VAL A 35 -2.43 8.60 11.82
N TRP A 36 -3.31 8.90 10.87
CA TRP A 36 -3.85 10.25 10.68
C TRP A 36 -4.65 10.71 11.90
N THR A 37 -5.57 9.88 12.38
CA THR A 37 -6.40 10.20 13.57
C THR A 37 -5.54 10.47 14.79
N VAL A 38 -4.52 9.65 15.07
CA VAL A 38 -3.62 9.89 16.21
C VAL A 38 -2.84 11.19 16.02
N SER A 39 -2.30 11.42 14.82
CA SER A 39 -1.48 12.61 14.53
C SER A 39 -2.27 13.92 14.53
N MET A 40 -3.58 13.88 14.26
CA MET A 40 -4.47 15.03 14.39
C MET A 40 -4.78 15.38 15.86
N ASN A 41 -4.78 14.38 16.74
CA ASN A 41 -5.05 14.58 18.18
C ASN A 41 -3.78 14.95 18.95
N GLU A 42 -2.65 14.32 18.62
CA GLU A 42 -1.35 14.56 19.24
C GLU A 42 -0.33 14.90 18.15
N PRO A 43 0.18 16.13 18.09
CA PRO A 43 1.28 16.46 17.20
C PRO A 43 2.53 15.64 17.56
N TRP A 44 3.05 14.88 16.59
CA TRP A 44 4.27 14.07 16.71
C TRP A 44 4.23 13.01 17.83
N PRO A 45 3.31 12.03 17.75
CA PRO A 45 3.18 11.00 18.76
C PRO A 45 4.45 10.14 18.81
N LYS A 46 4.95 9.82 20.02
CA LYS A 46 6.17 9.01 20.18
C LYS A 46 6.03 7.57 19.67
N LYS A 47 4.79 7.03 19.66
CA LYS A 47 4.45 5.69 19.17
C LYS A 47 2.98 5.66 18.74
N ILE A 48 2.69 4.92 17.69
CA ILE A 48 1.32 4.58 17.27
C ILE A 48 1.23 3.05 17.30
N GLU A 49 0.35 2.51 18.14
CA GLU A 49 0.08 1.07 18.13
C GLU A 49 -0.87 0.76 16.97
N ILE A 50 -0.54 -0.26 16.17
CA ILE A 50 -1.26 -0.61 14.93
C ILE A 50 -2.09 -1.86 15.18
#